data_AF-A0A2T1NEQ9-F1
#
_entry.id   AF-A0A2T1NEQ9-F1
#
_cell.length_a   1.000
_cell.length_b   1.000
_cell.length_c   1.000
_cell.angle_alpha   90.00
_cell.angle_beta   90.00
_cell.angle_gamma   90.00
#
_symmetry.space_group_name_H-M   'P 1'
#
loop_
_entity.id
_entity.type
_entity.pdbx_description
1 polymer ?
#
loop_
_entity_poly.entity_id
_entity_poly.type
_entity_poly.pdbx_seq_one_letter_code
_entity_poly.pdbx_strand_id
1 'polypeptide(L)'
;MAVIKNRRTKNKMLEMKRIIWILPILILLSCNEAKNDKKTESELKTSKIESRYKIDFDSTKISTYTVEESEFSSAKAMTRKLSDYSTQELKDLPKFIRLTMSIVVPFDISKENLENTLKSIVSKKTEKDNDIDEIVIFAYDDKNDIGTGYTFGKLLWSPNAKTGNVTPEIAKNNIRTNYKFDIIIKDKVGNISKSDLPTKRELEIYNEIMSEKYWDMQEEESEPIIMKKFNISRKELKDIWLKVAAHKL
;
A
#
# COMPACT_ATOMS: atom_id res chain seq x y z
N MET A 1 -7.81 33.89 -42.78
CA MET A 1 -7.09 32.63 -42.50
C MET A 1 -8.11 31.53 -42.22
N ALA A 2 -8.04 30.48 -43.06
CA ALA A 2 -8.59 29.13 -42.99
C ALA A 2 -9.91 28.85 -42.23
N VAL A 3 -10.95 28.61 -43.02
CA VAL A 3 -12.09 27.74 -42.76
C VAL A 3 -11.63 26.28 -42.86
N ILE A 4 -11.86 25.45 -41.84
CA ILE A 4 -11.88 23.98 -42.00
C ILE A 4 -13.01 23.41 -41.12
N LYS A 5 -14.09 22.98 -41.78
CA LYS A 5 -15.13 22.12 -41.20
C LYS A 5 -15.37 20.95 -42.16
N ASN A 6 -15.45 19.76 -41.56
CA ASN A 6 -16.03 18.52 -42.06
C ASN A 6 -15.41 17.81 -43.28
N ARG A 7 -14.85 16.62 -43.01
CA ARG A 7 -15.18 15.41 -43.75
C ARG A 7 -15.36 14.22 -42.79
N ARG A 8 -16.63 13.82 -42.60
CA ARG A 8 -17.04 12.51 -42.11
C ARG A 8 -17.01 11.55 -43.30
N THR A 9 -16.25 10.47 -43.22
CA THR A 9 -16.37 9.31 -44.11
C THR A 9 -16.84 8.10 -43.34
N LYS A 10 -18.03 7.62 -43.75
CA LYS A 10 -18.65 6.34 -43.41
C LYS A 10 -17.79 5.18 -43.96
N ASN A 11 -17.72 4.08 -43.22
CA ASN A 11 -17.56 2.71 -43.75
C ASN A 11 -18.32 1.79 -42.80
N LYS A 12 -19.59 1.46 -43.09
CA LYS A 12 -20.09 0.29 -43.85
C LYS A 12 -19.75 -1.07 -43.20
N MET A 13 -20.78 -1.60 -42.54
CA MET A 13 -21.05 -3.02 -42.28
C MET A 13 -20.72 -3.91 -43.48
N LEU A 14 -20.20 -5.11 -43.19
CA LEU A 14 -20.42 -6.29 -44.01
C LEU A 14 -20.75 -7.46 -43.08
N GLU A 15 -22.00 -7.92 -43.21
CA GLU A 15 -22.57 -9.06 -42.52
C GLU A 15 -22.10 -10.41 -43.10
N MET A 16 -22.23 -11.41 -42.23
CA MET A 16 -22.08 -12.86 -42.40
C MET A 16 -22.71 -13.46 -43.67
N LYS A 17 -22.05 -14.51 -44.20
CA LYS A 17 -22.73 -15.68 -44.76
C LYS A 17 -22.12 -16.98 -44.24
N ARG A 18 -22.98 -17.79 -43.63
CA ARG A 18 -22.78 -19.19 -43.19
C ARG A 18 -22.55 -20.10 -44.40
N ILE A 19 -21.85 -21.23 -44.22
CA ILE A 19 -22.25 -22.57 -44.70
C ILE A 19 -21.48 -23.64 -43.91
N ILE A 20 -22.26 -24.58 -43.36
CA ILE A 20 -21.90 -25.79 -42.63
C ILE A 20 -21.78 -26.92 -43.65
N TRP A 21 -20.75 -27.77 -43.57
CA TRP A 21 -20.80 -29.14 -44.11
C TRP A 21 -20.20 -30.10 -43.09
N ILE A 22 -20.97 -31.16 -42.82
CA ILE A 22 -20.73 -32.24 -41.87
C ILE A 22 -20.51 -33.53 -42.69
N LEU A 23 -19.84 -34.51 -42.06
CA LEU A 23 -19.96 -35.99 -42.21
C LEU A 23 -18.84 -36.71 -43.03
N PRO A 24 -18.61 -38.01 -42.74
CA PRO A 24 -17.31 -38.52 -42.28
C PRO A 24 -16.83 -39.69 -43.16
N ILE A 25 -15.63 -40.20 -42.90
CA ILE A 25 -15.25 -41.54 -43.36
C ILE A 25 -14.67 -42.33 -42.18
N LEU A 26 -15.41 -43.39 -41.87
CA LEU A 26 -15.14 -44.48 -40.94
C LEU A 26 -14.42 -45.60 -41.71
N ILE A 27 -13.88 -46.58 -40.98
CA ILE A 27 -13.38 -47.93 -41.38
C ILE A 27 -11.84 -48.02 -41.39
N LEU A 28 -11.16 -49.00 -40.78
CA LEU A 28 -11.36 -49.96 -39.68
C LEU A 28 -10.03 -50.75 -39.61
N LEU A 29 -9.72 -51.29 -38.42
CA LEU A 29 -8.89 -52.47 -38.17
C LEU A 29 -7.38 -52.40 -38.46
N SER A 30 -6.58 -52.42 -37.39
CA SER A 30 -5.86 -53.65 -37.07
C SER A 30 -5.48 -53.67 -35.59
N CYS A 31 -5.96 -54.68 -34.89
CA CYS A 31 -5.45 -55.07 -33.58
C CYS A 31 -4.05 -55.66 -33.75
N ASN A 32 -3.12 -55.22 -32.92
CA ASN A 32 -2.05 -56.11 -32.45
C ASN A 32 -1.80 -55.81 -30.97
N GLU A 33 -2.17 -56.76 -30.14
CA GLU A 33 -1.73 -56.84 -28.74
C GLU A 33 -0.22 -57.07 -28.70
N ALA A 34 0.49 -56.22 -27.96
CA ALA A 34 1.75 -56.60 -27.35
C ALA A 34 1.83 -55.98 -25.96
N LYS A 35 2.18 -56.84 -25.01
CA LYS A 35 2.13 -56.70 -23.56
C LYS A 35 3.11 -55.65 -23.01
N ASN A 36 2.74 -55.21 -21.81
CA ASN A 36 3.59 -54.67 -20.74
C ASN A 36 4.27 -53.33 -21.00
N ASP A 37 3.66 -52.27 -20.44
CA ASP A 37 4.34 -51.50 -19.40
C ASP A 37 3.30 -50.89 -18.46
N LYS A 38 3.32 -51.34 -17.19
CA LYS A 38 2.62 -50.66 -16.09
C LYS A 38 3.31 -49.32 -15.89
N LYS A 39 2.85 -48.32 -16.64
CA LYS A 39 3.07 -46.92 -16.29
C LYS A 39 2.17 -46.63 -15.10
N THR A 40 2.72 -46.78 -13.91
CA THR A 40 2.12 -46.23 -12.69
C THR A 40 2.00 -44.73 -12.91
N GLU A 41 0.81 -44.33 -13.31
CA GLU A 41 0.32 -42.96 -13.25
C GLU A 41 0.35 -42.58 -11.77
N SER A 42 1.51 -42.11 -11.32
CA SER A 42 1.65 -41.40 -10.07
C SER A 42 0.79 -40.16 -10.22
N GLU A 43 -0.47 -40.27 -9.76
CA GLU A 43 -1.26 -39.13 -9.33
C GLU A 43 -0.34 -38.26 -8.47
N LEU A 44 0.24 -37.23 -9.10
CA LEU A 44 0.78 -36.11 -8.38
C LEU A 44 -0.46 -35.41 -7.83
N LYS A 45 -0.96 -35.93 -6.71
CA LYS A 45 -1.87 -35.20 -5.83
C LYS A 45 -1.08 -33.98 -5.42
N THR A 46 -1.27 -32.90 -6.16
CA THR A 46 -1.05 -31.54 -5.69
C THR A 46 -1.97 -31.38 -4.50
N SER A 47 -1.56 -31.89 -3.34
CA SER A 47 -2.11 -31.47 -2.06
C SER A 47 -1.63 -30.02 -1.92
N LYS A 48 -2.39 -29.12 -2.53
CA LYS A 48 -2.33 -27.69 -2.33
C LYS A 48 -2.82 -27.46 -0.90
N ILE A 49 -1.99 -27.85 0.07
CA ILE A 49 -2.14 -27.39 1.45
C ILE A 49 -1.65 -25.95 1.39
N GLU A 50 -2.51 -25.06 0.91
CA GLU A 50 -2.37 -23.63 1.14
C GLU A 50 -2.51 -23.45 2.64
N SER A 51 -1.40 -23.55 3.37
CA SER A 51 -1.33 -23.04 4.73
C SER A 51 -1.61 -21.55 4.63
N ARG A 52 -2.85 -21.14 4.90
CA ARG A 52 -3.22 -19.72 4.94
C ARG A 52 -2.28 -19.06 5.93
N TYR A 53 -1.54 -18.06 5.45
CA TYR A 53 -0.70 -17.24 6.31
C TYR A 53 -1.58 -16.67 7.42
N LYS A 54 -1.32 -17.07 8.67
CA LYS A 54 -2.10 -16.62 9.83
C LYS A 54 -1.36 -15.45 10.45
N ILE A 55 -2.02 -14.31 10.50
CA ILE A 55 -1.53 -13.12 11.19
C ILE A 55 -1.85 -13.29 12.67
N ASP A 56 -0.81 -13.25 13.51
CA ASP A 56 -0.94 -13.36 14.96
C ASP A 56 -0.90 -11.98 15.63
N PHE A 57 -1.89 -11.73 16.50
CA PHE A 57 -2.01 -10.51 17.31
C PHE A 57 -2.98 -10.77 18.47
N ASP A 58 -2.80 -10.03 19.56
CA ASP A 58 -3.71 -10.03 20.70
C ASP A 58 -4.91 -9.12 20.41
N SER A 59 -6.07 -9.73 20.14
CA SER A 59 -7.32 -9.01 19.87
C SER A 59 -7.83 -8.19 21.04
N THR A 60 -7.38 -8.47 22.27
CA THR A 60 -7.76 -7.71 23.47
C THR A 60 -6.95 -6.41 23.63
N LYS A 61 -5.85 -6.28 22.87
CA LYS A 61 -4.94 -5.12 22.89
C LYS A 61 -5.06 -4.25 21.65
N ILE A 62 -6.23 -4.21 21.04
CA ILE A 62 -6.51 -3.33 19.90
C ILE A 62 -7.07 -2.00 20.43
N SER A 63 -6.44 -0.90 20.05
CA SER A 63 -6.94 0.45 20.32
C SER A 63 -7.98 0.88 19.28
N THR A 64 -8.80 1.86 19.65
CA THR A 64 -9.64 2.59 18.69
C THR A 64 -8.78 3.33 17.69
N TYR A 65 -9.24 3.45 16.45
CA TYR A 65 -8.60 4.22 15.41
C TYR A 65 -9.62 4.72 14.38
N THR A 66 -9.29 5.77 13.65
CA THR A 66 -10.00 6.19 12.43
C THR A 66 -9.11 6.00 11.22
N VAL A 67 -9.72 5.73 10.06
CA VAL A 67 -9.02 5.71 8.78
C VAL A 67 -9.32 7.03 8.10
N GLU A 68 -8.31 7.88 7.95
CA GLU A 68 -8.47 9.20 7.33
C GLU A 68 -8.21 9.12 5.82
N GLU A 69 -7.18 8.36 5.41
CA GLU A 69 -6.85 8.14 4.01
C GLU A 69 -6.62 6.65 3.71
N SER A 70 -7.01 6.24 2.51
CA SER A 70 -6.82 4.88 2.01
C SER A 70 -6.71 4.92 0.50
N GLU A 71 -5.59 4.43 -0.03
CA GLU A 71 -5.30 4.42 -1.47
C GLU A 71 -4.87 3.02 -1.91
N PHE A 72 -5.44 2.58 -3.03
CA PHE A 72 -4.96 1.40 -3.75
C PHE A 72 -4.07 1.83 -4.90
N SER A 73 -2.90 1.20 -5.00
CA SER A 73 -2.01 1.33 -6.15
C SER A 73 -1.72 -0.04 -6.73
N SER A 74 -1.35 -0.09 -8.01
CA SER A 74 -0.94 -1.33 -8.67
C SER A 74 0.29 -1.11 -9.53
N ALA A 75 1.16 -2.12 -9.57
CA ALA A 75 2.36 -2.10 -10.40
C ALA A 75 2.65 -3.50 -10.95
N LYS A 76 3.48 -3.58 -12.00
CA LYS A 76 3.92 -4.86 -12.55
C LYS A 76 4.87 -5.55 -11.56
N ALA A 77 4.63 -6.83 -11.29
CA ALA A 77 5.49 -7.65 -10.46
C ALA A 77 6.78 -7.98 -11.24
N MET A 78 7.84 -7.21 -11.02
CA MET A 78 9.12 -7.35 -11.72
C MET A 78 10.17 -7.99 -10.80
N THR A 79 11.05 -8.80 -11.36
CA THR A 79 12.16 -9.47 -10.65
C THR A 79 13.55 -9.06 -11.16
N ARG A 80 13.59 -8.28 -12.24
CA ARG A 80 14.81 -7.72 -12.86
C ARG A 80 14.56 -6.26 -13.25
N LYS A 81 15.59 -5.58 -13.78
CA LYS A 81 15.47 -4.16 -14.15
C LYS A 81 14.47 -4.00 -15.29
N LEU A 82 13.81 -2.84 -15.34
CA LEU A 82 12.83 -2.53 -16.39
C LEU A 82 13.43 -2.68 -17.80
N SER A 83 14.70 -2.30 -17.97
CA SER A 83 15.46 -2.40 -19.23
C SER A 83 15.63 -3.83 -19.75
N ASP A 84 15.49 -4.83 -18.88
CA ASP A 84 15.80 -6.22 -19.21
C ASP A 84 14.56 -6.95 -19.77
N TYR A 85 13.40 -6.30 -19.76
CA TYR A 85 12.16 -6.83 -20.33
C TYR A 85 11.90 -6.24 -21.71
N SER A 86 11.41 -7.09 -22.62
CA SER A 86 10.72 -6.63 -23.81
C SER A 86 9.37 -5.99 -23.46
N THR A 87 8.85 -5.18 -24.38
CA THR A 87 7.51 -4.58 -24.24
C THR A 87 6.42 -5.63 -24.05
N GLN A 88 6.53 -6.79 -24.71
CA GLN A 88 5.54 -7.86 -24.61
C GLN A 88 5.59 -8.54 -23.24
N GLU A 89 6.78 -8.87 -22.74
CA GLU A 89 6.92 -9.44 -21.39
C GLU A 89 6.36 -8.49 -20.32
N LEU A 90 6.61 -7.17 -20.40
CA LEU A 90 6.04 -6.19 -19.46
C LEU A 90 4.50 -6.17 -19.49
N LYS A 91 3.90 -6.32 -20.67
CA LYS A 91 2.44 -6.41 -20.82
C LYS A 91 1.90 -7.67 -20.17
N ASP A 92 2.61 -8.79 -20.30
CA ASP A 92 2.19 -10.10 -19.81
C ASP A 92 2.47 -10.33 -18.31
N LEU A 93 3.34 -9.52 -17.70
CA LEU A 93 3.59 -9.58 -16.26
C LEU A 93 2.29 -9.35 -15.45
N PRO A 94 2.05 -10.15 -14.39
CA PRO A 94 0.94 -9.88 -13.49
C PRO A 94 1.18 -8.55 -12.76
N LYS A 95 0.08 -7.94 -12.30
CA LYS A 95 0.13 -6.79 -11.41
C LYS A 95 0.04 -7.28 -9.97
N PHE A 96 0.69 -6.56 -9.07
CA PHE A 96 0.42 -6.67 -7.64
C PHE A 96 -0.34 -5.44 -7.15
N ILE A 97 -1.10 -5.60 -6.07
CA ILE A 97 -1.91 -4.54 -5.46
C ILE A 97 -1.29 -4.13 -4.12
N ARG A 98 -1.12 -2.83 -3.91
CA ARG A 98 -0.72 -2.26 -2.62
C ARG A 98 -1.83 -1.37 -2.08
N LEU A 99 -2.18 -1.59 -0.82
CA LEU A 99 -3.03 -0.70 -0.03
C LEU A 99 -2.15 0.17 0.88
N THR A 100 -2.23 1.49 0.73
CA THR A 100 -1.61 2.46 1.64
C THR A 100 -2.69 3.11 2.48
N MET A 101 -2.50 3.20 3.80
CA MET A 101 -3.47 3.77 4.73
C MET A 101 -2.81 4.77 5.67
N SER A 102 -3.53 5.86 5.95
CA SER A 102 -3.22 6.78 7.05
C SER A 102 -4.31 6.65 8.11
N ILE A 103 -3.91 6.32 9.34
CA ILE A 103 -4.83 6.14 10.46
C ILE A 103 -4.52 7.14 11.57
N VAL A 104 -5.55 7.56 12.29
CA VAL A 104 -5.39 8.34 13.52
C VAL A 104 -5.72 7.45 14.72
N VAL A 105 -4.84 7.48 15.72
CA VAL A 105 -4.94 6.71 16.97
C VAL A 105 -4.85 7.66 18.18
N PRO A 106 -5.36 7.25 19.36
CA PRO A 106 -5.25 8.05 20.57
C PRO A 106 -3.80 8.38 20.93
N PHE A 107 -3.55 9.60 21.43
CA PHE A 107 -2.20 10.07 21.77
C PHE A 107 -1.52 9.24 22.89
N ASP A 108 -2.33 8.65 23.77
CA ASP A 108 -1.93 7.87 24.93
C ASP A 108 -1.79 6.37 24.62
N ILE A 109 -1.80 5.99 23.33
CA ILE A 109 -1.63 4.60 22.90
C ILE A 109 -0.27 4.04 23.35
N SER A 110 -0.28 2.82 23.89
CA SER A 110 0.93 2.08 24.21
C SER A 110 1.57 1.49 22.94
N LYS A 111 2.89 1.20 22.98
CA LYS A 111 3.58 0.54 21.86
C LYS A 111 2.93 -0.79 21.50
N GLU A 112 2.60 -1.59 22.51
CA GLU A 112 1.96 -2.90 22.32
C GLU A 112 0.57 -2.78 21.67
N ASN A 113 -0.25 -1.83 22.14
CA ASN A 113 -1.58 -1.66 21.56
C ASN A 113 -1.49 -1.16 20.11
N LEU A 114 -0.55 -0.27 19.82
CA LEU A 114 -0.33 0.21 18.45
C LEU A 114 0.09 -0.95 17.53
N GLU A 115 1.05 -1.79 17.95
CA GLU A 115 1.48 -2.95 17.16
C GLU A 115 0.33 -3.90 16.84
N ASN A 116 -0.47 -4.28 17.86
CA ASN A 116 -1.62 -5.15 17.69
C ASN A 116 -2.71 -4.51 16.82
N THR A 117 -2.94 -3.21 16.97
CA THR A 117 -3.88 -2.46 16.12
C THR A 117 -3.47 -2.53 14.66
N LEU A 118 -2.20 -2.24 14.33
CA LEU A 118 -1.68 -2.27 12.97
C LEU A 118 -1.79 -3.67 12.35
N LYS A 119 -1.39 -4.72 13.09
CA LYS A 119 -1.54 -6.12 12.63
C LYS A 119 -3.00 -6.52 12.42
N SER A 120 -3.90 -6.10 13.32
CA SER A 120 -5.33 -6.38 13.20
C SER A 120 -5.96 -5.75 11.95
N ILE A 121 -5.49 -4.55 11.55
CA ILE A 121 -5.94 -3.90 10.31
C ILE A 121 -5.53 -4.74 9.12
N VAL A 122 -4.28 -5.21 9.06
CA VAL A 122 -3.82 -6.09 7.98
C VAL A 122 -4.66 -7.36 7.92
N SER A 123 -4.88 -8.05 9.05
CA SER A 123 -5.72 -9.26 9.09
C SER A 123 -7.10 -9.02 8.48
N LYS A 124 -7.81 -7.98 8.96
CA LYS A 124 -9.14 -7.61 8.48
C LYS A 124 -9.16 -7.28 6.99
N LYS A 125 -8.14 -6.55 6.50
CA LYS A 125 -8.06 -6.17 5.08
C LYS A 125 -7.81 -7.39 4.20
N THR A 126 -6.87 -8.25 4.58
CA THR A 126 -6.53 -9.46 3.81
C THR A 126 -7.59 -10.56 3.87
N GLU A 127 -8.38 -10.61 4.95
CA GLU A 127 -9.56 -11.49 5.04
C GLU A 127 -10.69 -11.04 4.13
N LYS A 128 -10.86 -9.71 3.98
CA LYS A 128 -11.88 -9.13 3.11
C LYS A 128 -11.50 -9.17 1.63
N ASP A 129 -10.23 -8.95 1.34
CA ASP A 129 -9.68 -8.89 -0.01
C ASP A 129 -8.31 -9.57 -0.02
N ASN A 130 -8.27 -10.79 -0.55
CA ASN A 130 -7.07 -11.61 -0.60
C ASN A 130 -6.15 -11.26 -1.79
N ASP A 131 -6.57 -10.37 -2.69
CA ASP A 131 -5.78 -9.91 -3.83
C ASP A 131 -4.81 -8.78 -3.44
N ILE A 132 -4.93 -8.24 -2.22
CA ILE A 132 -3.97 -7.29 -1.68
C ILE A 132 -2.63 -8.00 -1.41
N ASP A 133 -1.59 -7.57 -2.11
CA ASP A 133 -0.25 -8.15 -2.00
C ASP A 133 0.66 -7.39 -1.04
N GLU A 134 0.38 -6.12 -0.78
CA GLU A 134 1.15 -5.30 0.16
C GLU A 134 0.22 -4.34 0.92
N ILE A 135 0.50 -4.16 2.21
CA ILE A 135 -0.19 -3.14 3.01
C ILE A 135 0.84 -2.26 3.70
N VAL A 136 0.70 -0.95 3.55
CA VAL A 136 1.45 0.07 4.27
C VAL A 136 0.49 0.87 5.13
N ILE A 137 0.78 1.02 6.41
CA ILE A 137 -0.03 1.81 7.34
C ILE A 137 0.88 2.84 8.00
N PHE A 138 0.43 4.09 8.02
CA PHE A 138 1.03 5.19 8.75
C PHE A 138 0.09 5.61 9.88
N ALA A 139 0.60 5.66 11.12
CA ALA A 139 -0.15 5.99 12.31
C ALA A 139 0.19 7.39 12.83
N TYR A 140 -0.84 8.19 13.03
CA TYR A 140 -0.83 9.57 13.48
C TYR A 140 -1.68 9.71 14.74
N ASP A 141 -1.48 10.80 15.47
CA ASP A 141 -2.36 11.28 16.54
C ASP A 141 -3.22 12.47 16.12
N ASP A 142 -2.78 13.23 15.11
CA ASP A 142 -3.56 14.26 14.43
C ASP A 142 -3.64 13.99 12.92
N LYS A 143 -4.86 14.08 12.36
CA LYS A 143 -5.10 13.97 10.92
C LYS A 143 -4.43 15.09 10.11
N ASN A 144 -4.16 16.23 10.73
CA ASN A 144 -3.53 17.37 10.04
C ASN A 144 -2.05 17.11 9.70
N ASP A 145 -1.44 16.06 10.26
CA ASP A 145 -0.04 15.70 10.02
C ASP A 145 0.14 14.74 8.83
N ILE A 146 -0.96 14.25 8.26
CA ILE A 146 -0.94 13.36 7.11
C ILE A 146 -0.23 14.04 5.92
N GLY A 147 0.69 13.29 5.29
CA GLY A 147 1.56 13.79 4.22
C GLY A 147 2.91 14.37 4.68
N THR A 148 3.11 14.65 5.98
CA THR A 148 4.35 15.28 6.50
C THR A 148 5.26 14.32 7.29
N GLY A 149 4.97 13.01 7.24
CA GLY A 149 5.63 11.95 8.02
C GLY A 149 4.73 11.48 9.18
N TYR A 150 4.81 10.19 9.56
CA TYR A 150 3.93 9.61 10.58
C TYR A 150 4.33 10.02 11.99
N THR A 151 3.36 10.30 12.88
CA THR A 151 3.67 10.69 14.27
C THR A 151 4.15 9.51 15.11
N PHE A 152 3.47 8.36 15.04
CA PHE A 152 3.67 7.28 16.01
C PHE A 152 4.31 6.03 15.46
N GLY A 153 3.89 5.58 14.28
CA GLY A 153 4.48 4.39 13.72
C GLY A 153 4.11 4.13 12.27
N LYS A 154 4.80 3.16 11.70
CA LYS A 154 4.57 2.64 10.36
C LYS A 154 4.58 1.13 10.41
N LEU A 155 3.70 0.50 9.63
CA LEU A 155 3.74 -0.92 9.33
C LEU A 155 3.85 -1.14 7.82
N LEU A 156 4.68 -2.11 7.43
CA LEU A 156 4.70 -2.73 6.12
C LEU A 156 4.42 -4.22 6.28
N TRP A 157 3.42 -4.73 5.57
CA TRP A 157 3.18 -6.16 5.36
C TRP A 157 3.42 -6.50 3.90
N SER A 158 4.45 -7.30 3.63
CA SER A 158 4.85 -7.68 2.26
C SER A 158 5.80 -8.89 2.24
N PRO A 159 6.15 -9.44 1.06
CA PRO A 159 7.14 -10.51 0.94
C PRO A 159 8.50 -10.07 1.49
N ASN A 160 9.02 -10.82 2.47
CA ASN A 160 10.26 -10.51 3.18
C ASN A 160 10.30 -9.10 3.82
N ALA A 161 9.13 -8.52 4.11
CA ALA A 161 8.95 -7.18 4.65
C ALA A 161 9.71 -6.08 3.87
N LYS A 162 9.70 -6.17 2.54
CA LYS A 162 10.25 -5.14 1.65
C LYS A 162 9.23 -4.77 0.58
N THR A 163 9.13 -3.48 0.31
CA THR A 163 8.22 -2.92 -0.69
C THR A 163 8.65 -3.32 -2.10
N GLY A 164 7.72 -3.76 -2.93
CA GLY A 164 7.96 -4.14 -4.33
C GLY A 164 8.61 -5.52 -4.52
N ASN A 165 8.71 -6.33 -3.46
CA ASN A 165 9.28 -7.68 -3.53
C ASN A 165 8.26 -8.74 -4.00
N VAL A 166 7.07 -8.34 -4.41
CA VAL A 166 6.07 -9.23 -4.99
C VAL A 166 6.54 -9.73 -6.35
N THR A 167 6.84 -11.02 -6.45
CA THR A 167 7.25 -11.66 -7.70
C THR A 167 6.03 -12.04 -8.56
N PRO A 168 6.22 -12.31 -9.88
CA PRO A 168 5.12 -12.80 -10.72
C PRO A 168 4.42 -14.03 -10.17
N GLU A 169 5.18 -14.95 -9.58
CA GLU A 169 4.65 -16.17 -8.98
C GLU A 169 3.78 -15.86 -7.76
N ILE A 170 4.22 -14.94 -6.89
CA ILE A 170 3.44 -14.49 -5.73
C ILE A 170 2.14 -13.82 -6.20
N ALA A 171 2.24 -12.84 -7.09
CA ALA A 171 1.07 -12.09 -7.58
C ALA A 171 0.05 -12.99 -8.28
N LYS A 172 0.51 -13.97 -9.07
CA LYS A 172 -0.37 -14.86 -9.83
C LYS A 172 -1.03 -15.93 -8.95
N ASN A 173 -0.32 -16.43 -7.95
CA ASN A 173 -0.74 -17.61 -7.18
C ASN A 173 -1.13 -17.29 -5.73
N ASN A 174 -1.11 -16.01 -5.32
CA ASN A 174 -1.44 -15.56 -3.97
C ASN A 174 -0.60 -16.26 -2.89
N ILE A 175 0.72 -16.38 -3.13
CA ILE A 175 1.63 -17.12 -2.23
C ILE A 175 2.06 -16.20 -1.07
N ARG A 176 1.68 -16.57 0.16
CA ARG A 176 1.96 -15.76 1.37
C ARG A 176 3.01 -16.35 2.32
N THR A 177 3.77 -17.37 1.90
CA THR A 177 4.69 -18.13 2.77
C THR A 177 5.87 -17.32 3.33
N ASN A 178 6.33 -16.31 2.60
CA ASN A 178 7.47 -15.46 2.99
C ASN A 178 7.06 -14.06 3.46
N TYR A 179 5.76 -13.85 3.69
CA TYR A 179 5.26 -12.56 4.15
C TYR A 179 5.68 -12.31 5.59
N LYS A 180 6.01 -11.05 5.87
CA LYS A 180 6.47 -10.59 7.18
C LYS A 180 5.97 -9.18 7.43
N PHE A 181 5.95 -8.81 8.70
CA PHE A 181 5.75 -7.44 9.13
C PHE A 181 7.10 -6.77 9.34
N ASP A 182 7.26 -5.56 8.80
CA ASP A 182 8.25 -4.58 9.24
C ASP A 182 7.48 -3.46 9.94
N ILE A 183 7.68 -3.33 11.25
CA ILE A 183 6.93 -2.40 12.11
C ILE A 183 7.94 -1.50 12.79
N ILE A 184 7.76 -0.20 12.60
CA ILE A 184 8.54 0.85 13.24
C ILE A 184 7.59 1.65 14.13
N ILE A 185 7.83 1.64 15.43
CA ILE A 185 7.09 2.44 16.42
C ILE A 185 8.07 3.39 17.08
N LYS A 186 7.77 4.70 17.08
CA LYS A 186 8.66 5.71 17.68
C LYS A 186 8.76 5.54 19.19
N ASP A 187 9.89 5.93 19.76
CA ASP A 187 10.15 5.72 21.19
C ASP A 187 9.26 6.52 22.14
N LYS A 188 8.74 7.65 21.66
CA LYS A 188 7.78 8.47 22.40
C LYS A 188 6.44 7.76 22.64
N VAL A 189 6.05 6.78 21.81
CA VAL A 189 4.76 6.10 21.96
C VAL A 189 4.70 5.38 23.32
N GLY A 190 3.63 5.62 24.08
CA GLY A 190 3.47 5.15 25.46
C GLY A 190 4.23 5.94 26.53
N ASN A 191 5.03 6.94 26.14
CA ASN A 191 5.84 7.77 27.04
C ASN A 191 5.52 9.27 26.94
N ILE A 192 4.50 9.66 26.19
CA ILE A 192 4.06 11.06 26.06
C ILE A 192 3.19 11.43 27.26
N SER A 193 3.58 12.47 27.98
CA SER A 193 2.73 13.08 29.00
C SER A 193 1.81 14.14 28.39
N LYS A 194 0.71 14.47 29.07
CA LYS A 194 -0.21 15.53 28.60
C LYS A 194 0.47 16.90 28.45
N SER A 195 1.53 17.18 29.22
CA SER A 195 2.31 18.42 29.11
C SER A 195 3.19 18.46 27.87
N ASP A 196 3.58 17.30 27.33
CA ASP A 196 4.40 17.22 26.11
C ASP A 196 3.56 17.48 24.86
N LEU A 197 2.24 17.29 24.95
CA LEU A 197 1.33 17.58 23.85
C LEU A 197 1.33 19.08 23.54
N PRO A 198 1.51 19.45 22.27
CA PRO A 198 1.24 20.78 21.81
C PRO A 198 -0.20 21.20 22.09
N THR A 199 -0.38 22.42 22.59
CA THR A 199 -1.69 23.06 22.63
C THR A 199 -2.12 23.46 21.22
N LYS A 200 -3.42 23.71 21.04
CA LYS A 200 -3.94 24.23 19.76
C LYS A 200 -3.21 25.49 19.31
N ARG A 201 -2.90 26.42 20.22
CA ARG A 201 -2.16 27.66 19.91
C ARG A 201 -0.73 27.36 19.46
N GLU A 202 -0.05 26.41 20.11
CA GLU A 202 1.31 26.00 19.74
C GLU A 202 1.33 25.35 18.35
N LEU A 203 0.33 24.51 18.02
CA LEU A 203 0.16 23.93 16.69
C LEU A 203 -0.12 24.99 15.62
N GLU A 204 -1.00 25.95 15.90
CA GLU A 204 -1.30 27.06 14.98
C GLU A 204 -0.05 27.89 14.66
N ILE A 205 0.75 28.20 15.69
CA ILE A 205 2.02 28.92 15.52
C ILE A 205 3.02 28.07 14.72
N TYR A 206 3.19 26.80 15.06
CA TYR A 206 4.09 25.90 14.33
C TYR A 206 3.71 25.73 12.86
N ASN A 207 2.41 25.55 12.58
CA ASN A 207 1.93 25.44 11.20
C ASN A 207 2.15 26.74 10.42
N GLU A 208 2.10 27.91 11.07
CA GLU A 208 2.51 29.17 10.41
C GLU A 208 4.01 29.16 10.09
N ILE A 209 4.87 28.75 11.04
CA ILE A 209 6.33 28.64 10.83
C ILE A 209 6.64 27.73 9.63
N MET A 210 5.95 26.60 9.53
CA MET A 210 6.16 25.61 8.47
C MET A 210 5.43 25.93 7.16
N SER A 211 4.69 27.04 7.08
CA SER A 211 3.88 27.36 5.90
C SER A 211 4.73 27.75 4.69
N GLU A 212 4.24 27.43 3.49
CA GLU A 212 4.91 27.69 2.21
C GLU A 212 5.31 29.16 2.03
N LYS A 213 4.54 30.06 2.66
CA LYS A 213 4.77 31.50 2.66
C LYS A 213 6.19 31.89 3.12
N TYR A 214 6.83 31.09 3.97
CA TYR A 214 8.12 31.41 4.58
C TYR A 214 9.26 30.51 4.09
N TRP A 215 9.03 29.54 3.19
CA TRP A 215 10.04 28.55 2.81
C TRP A 215 11.30 29.14 2.15
N ASP A 216 11.14 30.23 1.40
CA ASP A 216 12.27 30.91 0.74
C ASP A 216 12.86 32.05 1.57
N MET A 217 12.33 32.30 2.77
CA MET A 217 12.79 33.36 3.66
C MET A 217 13.84 32.83 4.65
N GLN A 218 14.84 33.65 4.97
CA GLN A 218 15.72 33.34 6.10
C GLN A 218 14.99 33.50 7.44
N GLU A 219 15.45 32.82 8.49
CA GLU A 219 14.84 32.89 9.82
C GLU A 219 14.80 34.32 10.35
N GLU A 220 15.85 35.11 10.13
CA GLU A 220 15.93 36.51 10.57
C GLU A 220 14.87 37.41 9.93
N GLU A 221 14.35 37.03 8.77
CA GLU A 221 13.31 37.76 8.03
C GLU A 221 11.90 37.28 8.41
N SER A 222 11.73 35.96 8.58
CA SER A 222 10.42 35.35 8.84
C SER A 222 10.01 35.41 10.31
N GLU A 223 10.93 35.17 11.25
CA GLU A 223 10.63 35.16 12.68
C GLU A 223 9.97 36.46 13.17
N PRO A 224 10.46 37.68 12.83
CA PRO A 224 9.84 38.93 13.31
C PRO A 224 8.39 39.09 12.84
N ILE A 225 8.05 38.61 11.65
CA ILE A 225 6.70 38.65 11.09
C ILE A 225 5.78 37.74 11.90
N ILE A 226 6.22 36.52 12.19
CA ILE A 226 5.46 35.52 12.95
C ILE A 226 5.30 35.97 14.40
N MET A 227 6.39 36.42 15.05
CA MET A 227 6.36 36.97 16.41
C MET A 227 5.37 38.12 16.55
N LYS A 228 5.36 39.05 15.59
CA LYS A 228 4.40 40.16 15.56
C LYS A 228 2.97 39.67 15.36
N LYS A 229 2.75 38.70 14.48
CA LYS A 229 1.42 38.12 14.20
C LYS A 229 0.80 37.50 15.45
N PHE A 230 1.57 36.73 16.22
CA PHE A 230 1.08 36.00 17.39
C PHE A 230 1.31 36.69 18.73
N ASN A 231 1.95 37.87 18.71
CA ASN A 231 2.35 38.63 19.88
C ASN A 231 3.15 37.78 20.89
N ILE A 232 4.23 37.16 20.41
CA ILE A 232 5.09 36.26 21.19
C ILE A 232 6.55 36.72 21.15
N SER A 233 7.32 36.29 22.14
CA SER A 233 8.77 36.52 22.17
C SER A 233 9.52 35.52 21.29
N ARG A 234 10.77 35.85 20.92
CA ARG A 234 11.65 34.92 20.19
C ARG A 234 11.89 33.63 20.98
N LYS A 235 12.01 33.73 22.31
CA LYS A 235 12.17 32.57 23.17
C LYS A 235 10.94 31.65 23.09
N GLU A 236 9.75 32.22 23.22
CA GLU A 236 8.49 31.48 23.11
C GLU A 236 8.34 30.82 21.73
N LEU A 237 8.68 31.53 20.63
CA LEU A 237 8.66 30.95 19.28
C LEU A 237 9.56 29.70 19.17
N LYS A 238 10.78 29.76 19.70
CA LYS A 238 11.73 28.64 19.69
C LYS A 238 11.28 27.48 20.56
N ASP A 239 10.76 27.77 21.76
CA ASP A 239 10.24 26.75 22.68
C ASP A 239 9.06 26.00 22.03
N ILE A 240 8.18 26.73 21.34
CA ILE A 240 7.07 26.16 20.56
C ILE A 240 7.58 25.28 19.42
N TRP A 241 8.54 25.79 18.63
CA TRP A 241 9.10 25.03 17.52
C TRP A 241 9.72 23.72 18.01
N LEU A 242 10.56 23.76 19.04
CA LEU A 242 11.20 22.57 19.61
C LEU A 242 10.17 21.57 20.15
N LYS A 243 9.18 22.04 20.90
CA LYS A 243 8.14 21.18 21.48
C LYS A 243 7.31 20.50 20.39
N VAL A 244 6.81 21.26 19.42
CA VAL A 244 5.95 20.71 18.37
C VAL A 244 6.76 19.83 17.41
N ALA A 245 7.99 20.22 17.06
CA ALA A 245 8.87 19.40 16.23
C ALA A 245 9.20 18.06 16.91
N ALA A 246 9.55 18.06 18.21
CA ALA A 246 9.79 16.83 18.96
C ALA A 246 8.53 15.95 19.06
N HIS A 247 7.35 16.57 19.11
CA HIS A 247 6.09 15.85 19.13
C HIS A 247 5.70 15.28 17.75
N LYS A 248 5.99 15.95 16.63
CA LYS A 248 5.64 15.48 15.28
C LYS A 248 6.68 14.51 14.69
N LEU A 249 7.98 14.84 14.83
CA LEU A 249 9.12 14.07 14.30
C LEU A 249 9.42 12.81 15.10
#